data_AF-A0A1S7P1Z1-F1
#
_entry.id   AF-A0A1S7P1Z1-F1
#
_cell.length_a   1.000
_cell.length_b   1.000
_cell.length_c   1.000
_cell.angle_alpha   90.00
_cell.angle_beta   90.00
_cell.angle_gamma   90.00
#
_symmetry.space_group_name_H-M   'P 1'
#
loop_
_entity.id
_entity.type
_entity.pdbx_description
1 polymer ?
#
loop_
_entity_poly.entity_id
_entity_poly.type
_entity_poly.pdbx_seq_one_letter_code
_entity_poly.pdbx_strand_id
1 'polypeptide(L)'
;MSAEQNNVAPDGFLESRLGPEGIEETNIEEQVAERESSAPIGHDRDSTKGFDLTELADDYELSQSPVEEFLQGKLETPGARISRGLAATAARQHAIAAAMGSLRPSTQIHGLFEELEKARKSFEPLNGLYNRLDTAGLLTNYANGFAGLSASHIGISHATASALAGLKPLTINSALSEAIANARRAMDETFSPTRGIVSALREMEERNRKQQNSIIHALSSTLGNVTRTNQWMTSISGDIIGSGIRSSLSDAVEEMRTSLRALQTSIIDDRMSSLLGLGATFTDEFASTRIKMSVLAGIGAISTPQSPLRSDAYKQLFGEWRVHAGLPRSFWNDPRERTRTYEEASVDDGLIHATPSVALEIMIESGLTTGMRSDDEAVALVSVGEVSMTVRSHTTRGDAFAAISVFEQKMRAYIAQKMEGKFGPEWFKHRASNLVGKAKAARKAAMERGEKFLPLIEFTDLGELNTLILSKGNWDDVFGDVFINRDTFNLDMQRLVAVRRPTMHARPVDGVILVEMLCVMQRLSAQIVDDGEWKLEADLDF
;
A
#
# COMPACT_ATOMS: atom_id res chain seq x y z
N MET A 1 -44.93 -67.26 6.53
CA MET A 1 -45.84 -67.06 7.67
C MET A 1 -45.24 -65.92 8.48
N SER A 2 -45.74 -64.70 8.26
CA SER A 2 -46.52 -63.93 9.26
C SER A 2 -45.57 -63.21 10.22
N ALA A 3 -45.25 -61.91 10.13
CA ALA A 3 -46.03 -60.67 9.87
C ALA A 3 -46.69 -60.08 11.13
N GLU A 4 -46.07 -58.99 11.63
CA GLU A 4 -46.57 -57.91 12.50
C GLU A 4 -45.48 -56.81 12.36
N GLN A 5 -45.63 -55.69 11.65
CA GLN A 5 -46.62 -54.61 11.73
C GLN A 5 -46.77 -53.96 13.10
N ASN A 6 -46.13 -52.80 13.26
CA ASN A 6 -46.70 -51.69 14.01
C ASN A 6 -46.40 -50.37 13.28
N ASN A 7 -47.37 -49.47 13.28
CA ASN A 7 -47.51 -48.41 12.29
C ASN A 7 -47.98 -47.13 12.98
N VAL A 8 -47.17 -46.07 12.97
CA VAL A 8 -47.53 -44.74 13.47
C VAL A 8 -46.91 -43.68 12.57
N ALA A 9 -47.77 -42.96 11.84
CA ALA A 9 -47.46 -41.65 11.25
C ALA A 9 -47.80 -40.54 12.28
N PRO A 10 -47.38 -39.28 12.07
CA PRO A 10 -48.23 -38.42 11.25
C PRO A 10 -47.49 -37.39 10.37
N ASP A 11 -48.26 -36.79 9.46
CA ASP A 11 -48.16 -35.45 8.83
C ASP A 11 -46.81 -34.98 8.23
N GLY A 12 -46.74 -34.43 7.01
CA GLY A 12 -47.82 -33.92 6.16
C GLY A 12 -47.57 -32.46 5.80
N PHE A 13 -46.67 -32.20 4.85
CA PHE A 13 -46.40 -30.84 4.34
C PHE A 13 -46.33 -30.81 2.81
N LEU A 14 -46.70 -29.65 2.25
CA LEU A 14 -47.18 -29.48 0.87
C LEU A 14 -46.06 -29.44 -0.17
N GLU A 15 -46.20 -30.24 -1.25
CA GLU A 15 -45.50 -29.99 -2.51
C GLU A 15 -46.16 -28.82 -3.27
N SER A 16 -45.48 -27.67 -3.34
CA SER A 16 -45.86 -26.58 -4.26
C SER A 16 -45.09 -26.68 -5.57
N ARG A 17 -45.79 -27.06 -6.65
CA ARG A 17 -45.29 -26.97 -8.03
C ARG A 17 -44.89 -25.53 -8.39
N LEU A 18 -43.66 -25.35 -8.87
CA LEU A 18 -43.34 -24.31 -9.86
C LEU A 18 -42.44 -24.94 -10.94
N GLY A 19 -42.76 -24.69 -12.20
CA GLY A 19 -42.01 -25.19 -13.35
C GLY A 19 -40.85 -24.27 -13.75
N PRO A 20 -39.97 -24.71 -14.66
CA PRO A 20 -38.89 -23.89 -15.16
C PRO A 20 -39.41 -22.93 -16.25
N GLU A 21 -39.50 -21.64 -15.94
CA GLU A 21 -39.51 -20.60 -16.97
C GLU A 21 -38.08 -20.35 -17.42
N GLY A 22 -37.79 -20.61 -18.70
CA GLY A 22 -36.51 -20.29 -19.30
C GLY A 22 -36.42 -18.79 -19.57
N ILE A 23 -35.44 -18.13 -18.96
CA ILE A 23 -35.08 -16.76 -19.28
C ILE A 23 -33.98 -16.82 -20.35
N GLU A 24 -34.33 -16.48 -21.59
CA GLU A 24 -33.33 -16.21 -22.63
C GLU A 24 -32.65 -14.88 -22.32
N GLU A 25 -31.35 -14.91 -22.00
CA GLU A 25 -30.51 -13.71 -21.96
C GLU A 25 -30.28 -13.18 -23.39
N THR A 26 -31.25 -12.42 -23.91
CA THR A 26 -31.12 -11.76 -25.22
C THR A 26 -30.06 -10.66 -25.18
N ASN A 27 -29.18 -10.70 -26.19
CA ASN A 27 -27.99 -9.85 -26.34
C ASN A 27 -28.31 -8.35 -26.43
N ILE A 28 -28.11 -7.60 -25.34
CA ILE A 28 -28.37 -6.15 -25.29
C ILE A 28 -27.30 -5.35 -26.06
N GLU A 29 -26.06 -5.84 -26.15
CA GLU A 29 -24.96 -5.11 -26.82
C GLU A 29 -25.14 -5.05 -28.35
N GLU A 30 -25.81 -6.04 -28.94
CA GLU A 30 -26.04 -6.13 -30.39
C GLU A 30 -27.15 -5.17 -30.88
N GLN A 31 -28.18 -4.94 -30.06
CA GLN A 31 -29.27 -3.99 -30.40
C GLN A 31 -28.86 -2.51 -30.33
N VAL A 32 -27.79 -2.19 -29.60
CA VAL A 32 -27.23 -0.83 -29.57
C VAL A 32 -26.45 -0.54 -30.86
N ALA A 33 -25.71 -1.53 -31.38
CA ALA A 33 -24.94 -1.40 -32.62
C ALA A 33 -25.81 -1.21 -33.87
N GLU A 34 -26.96 -1.89 -33.98
CA GLU A 34 -27.87 -1.72 -35.14
C GLU A 34 -28.61 -0.37 -35.16
N ARG A 35 -28.83 0.25 -33.98
CA ARG A 35 -29.52 1.55 -33.90
C ARG A 35 -28.68 2.72 -34.38
N GLU A 36 -27.36 2.68 -34.21
CA GLU A 36 -26.46 3.74 -34.72
C GLU A 36 -26.21 3.62 -36.24
N SER A 37 -26.45 2.44 -36.84
CA SER A 37 -26.29 2.19 -38.28
C SER A 37 -27.41 2.76 -39.18
N SER A 38 -28.52 3.23 -38.58
CA SER A 38 -29.81 3.36 -39.29
C SER A 38 -30.39 4.79 -39.38
N ALA A 39 -29.55 5.82 -39.27
CA ALA A 39 -29.99 7.23 -39.40
C ALA A 39 -29.83 7.77 -40.84
N PRO A 40 -30.90 8.28 -41.50
CA PRO A 40 -30.81 8.76 -42.87
C PRO A 40 -30.22 10.18 -42.96
N ILE A 41 -29.31 10.38 -43.91
CA ILE A 41 -28.75 11.69 -44.25
C ILE A 41 -29.80 12.51 -45.02
N GLY A 42 -30.34 13.55 -44.37
CA GLY A 42 -31.32 14.48 -44.95
C GLY A 42 -30.84 15.93 -44.83
N HIS A 43 -30.89 16.67 -45.94
CA HIS A 43 -30.40 18.05 -46.04
C HIS A 43 -31.46 19.10 -45.67
N ASP A 44 -30.96 20.20 -45.09
CA ASP A 44 -31.42 21.61 -45.24
C ASP A 44 -32.33 22.24 -44.15
N ARG A 45 -32.05 23.53 -43.91
CA ARG A 45 -32.78 24.59 -43.18
C ARG A 45 -32.75 24.68 -41.64
N ASP A 46 -31.78 25.48 -41.19
CA ASP A 46 -32.03 26.81 -40.61
C ASP A 46 -33.17 26.96 -39.57
N SER A 47 -32.80 27.03 -38.29
CA SER A 47 -33.40 28.00 -37.37
C SER A 47 -32.54 28.23 -36.12
N THR A 48 -32.43 29.49 -35.73
CA THR A 48 -31.82 29.95 -34.48
C THR A 48 -32.61 29.47 -33.26
N LYS A 49 -32.11 28.45 -32.57
CA LYS A 49 -32.41 28.19 -31.16
C LYS A 49 -31.12 28.30 -30.36
N GLY A 50 -31.15 29.10 -29.30
CA GLY A 50 -30.04 29.20 -28.37
C GLY A 50 -29.83 27.85 -27.68
N PHE A 51 -28.57 27.44 -27.59
CA PHE A 51 -28.18 26.26 -26.80
C PHE A 51 -28.36 26.62 -25.32
N ASP A 52 -29.34 26.01 -24.67
CA ASP A 52 -29.56 26.22 -23.24
C ASP A 52 -28.59 25.32 -22.45
N LEU A 53 -27.52 25.92 -21.94
CA LEU A 53 -26.47 25.21 -21.20
C LEU A 53 -26.91 24.80 -19.79
N THR A 54 -28.11 25.21 -19.32
CA THR A 54 -28.63 24.76 -18.02
C THR A 54 -29.22 23.35 -18.07
N GLU A 55 -29.80 22.93 -19.19
CA GLU A 55 -30.42 21.59 -19.31
C GLU A 55 -29.38 20.44 -19.42
N LEU A 56 -28.12 20.76 -19.76
CA LEU A 56 -27.00 19.81 -19.73
C LEU A 56 -26.28 19.77 -18.36
N ALA A 57 -26.63 20.66 -17.43
CA ALA A 57 -26.02 20.74 -16.10
C ALA A 57 -26.76 19.86 -15.07
N ASP A 58 -28.06 19.61 -15.25
CA ASP A 58 -28.85 18.79 -14.33
C ASP A 58 -28.60 17.27 -14.50
N ASP A 59 -28.18 16.81 -15.70
CA ASP A 59 -27.77 15.42 -15.95
C ASP A 59 -26.29 15.13 -15.58
N TYR A 60 -25.51 16.17 -15.27
CA TYR A 60 -24.12 16.06 -14.81
C TYR A 60 -23.93 16.85 -13.51
N GLU A 61 -24.27 16.23 -12.38
CA GLU A 61 -23.88 16.69 -11.03
C GLU A 61 -22.34 16.74 -10.88
N LEU A 62 -21.73 17.81 -11.41
CA LEU A 62 -20.38 18.24 -11.10
C LEU A 62 -20.34 18.80 -9.67
N SER A 63 -20.56 17.92 -8.70
CA SER A 63 -20.48 18.24 -7.29
C SER A 63 -19.06 18.69 -6.92
N GLN A 64 -18.99 19.96 -6.52
CA GLN A 64 -17.84 20.63 -5.91
C GLN A 64 -16.61 20.83 -6.82
N SER A 65 -16.55 22.03 -7.41
CA SER A 65 -15.32 22.60 -7.93
C SER A 65 -14.34 22.89 -6.78
N PRO A 66 -13.04 22.54 -6.88
CA PRO A 66 -12.01 22.88 -5.89
C PRO A 66 -11.87 24.40 -5.59
N VAL A 67 -12.52 25.25 -6.39
CA VAL A 67 -12.53 26.70 -6.22
C VAL A 67 -13.42 27.14 -5.05
N GLU A 68 -14.49 26.41 -4.70
CA GLU A 68 -15.38 26.82 -3.59
C GLU A 68 -14.77 26.50 -2.21
N GLU A 69 -14.12 25.34 -2.09
CA GLU A 69 -13.34 24.96 -0.90
C GLU A 69 -12.18 25.94 -0.66
N PHE A 70 -11.55 26.43 -1.74
CA PHE A 70 -10.52 27.48 -1.72
C PHE A 70 -11.06 28.86 -1.27
N LEU A 71 -12.35 29.16 -1.49
CA LEU A 71 -12.93 30.48 -1.22
C LEU A 71 -13.59 30.60 0.17
N GLN A 72 -13.99 29.49 0.80
CA GLN A 72 -14.54 29.53 2.17
C GLN A 72 -13.45 29.57 3.27
N GLY A 73 -12.21 29.20 2.95
CA GLY A 73 -11.04 29.32 3.83
C GLY A 73 -10.55 30.76 4.03
N LYS A 74 -11.13 31.48 5.01
CA LYS A 74 -10.84 32.90 5.27
C LYS A 74 -9.35 33.25 5.51
N LEU A 75 -8.88 34.22 4.71
CA LEU A 75 -8.05 35.36 5.14
C LEU A 75 -6.74 35.09 5.90
N GLU A 76 -5.85 34.30 5.31
CA GLU A 76 -4.40 34.55 5.43
C GLU A 76 -3.81 34.92 4.08
N THR A 77 -3.15 36.08 3.98
CA THR A 77 -2.48 36.45 2.72
C THR A 77 -1.31 35.50 2.46
N PRO A 78 -1.01 35.14 1.19
CA PRO A 78 0.11 34.23 0.88
C PRO A 78 1.44 34.68 1.49
N GLY A 79 1.70 35.99 1.55
CA GLY A 79 2.87 36.56 2.22
C GLY A 79 2.93 36.29 3.73
N ALA A 80 1.80 36.24 4.43
CA ALA A 80 1.73 35.92 5.86
C ALA A 80 2.00 34.42 6.15
N ARG A 81 1.55 33.52 5.26
CA ARG A 81 1.89 32.08 5.33
C ARG A 81 3.36 31.85 5.01
N ILE A 82 3.89 32.49 3.96
CA ILE A 82 5.30 32.38 3.56
C ILE A 82 6.23 32.92 4.66
N SER A 83 5.93 34.07 5.28
CA SER A 83 6.77 34.65 6.33
C SER A 83 6.73 33.86 7.66
N ARG A 84 5.59 33.27 8.04
CA ARG A 84 5.53 32.33 9.17
C ARG A 84 6.29 31.03 8.88
N GLY A 85 6.10 30.47 7.69
CA GLY A 85 6.83 29.29 7.22
C GLY A 85 8.33 29.50 7.24
N LEU A 86 8.81 30.61 6.66
CA LEU A 86 10.23 30.97 6.63
C LEU A 86 10.81 31.26 8.03
N ALA A 87 10.06 31.91 8.94
CA ALA A 87 10.54 32.14 10.30
C ALA A 87 10.65 30.84 11.12
N ALA A 88 9.65 29.96 11.04
CA ALA A 88 9.70 28.64 11.66
C ALA A 88 10.82 27.77 11.04
N THR A 89 10.98 27.83 9.71
CA THR A 89 12.00 27.08 8.97
C THR A 89 13.40 27.60 9.29
N ALA A 90 13.62 28.91 9.39
CA ALA A 90 14.92 29.48 9.76
C ALA A 90 15.30 29.13 11.21
N ALA A 91 14.36 29.19 12.16
CA ALA A 91 14.60 28.75 13.53
C ALA A 91 14.92 27.24 13.62
N ARG A 92 14.15 26.39 12.89
CA ARG A 92 14.37 24.94 12.81
C ARG A 92 15.69 24.62 12.08
N GLN A 93 16.05 25.36 11.03
CA GLN A 93 17.32 25.23 10.31
C GLN A 93 18.52 25.70 11.14
N HIS A 94 18.41 26.73 11.97
CA HIS A 94 19.47 27.09 12.91
C HIS A 94 19.64 26.03 14.01
N ALA A 95 18.55 25.45 14.52
CA ALA A 95 18.63 24.32 15.46
C ALA A 95 19.22 23.05 14.81
N ILE A 96 18.82 22.72 13.58
CA ILE A 96 19.32 21.57 12.83
C ILE A 96 20.78 21.81 12.39
N ALA A 97 21.18 23.02 12.00
CA ALA A 97 22.58 23.34 11.69
C ALA A 97 23.47 23.33 12.94
N ALA A 98 22.94 23.74 14.10
CA ALA A 98 23.64 23.59 15.38
C ALA A 98 23.80 22.12 15.78
N ALA A 99 22.79 21.28 15.53
CA ALA A 99 22.87 19.83 15.75
C ALA A 99 23.84 19.14 14.75
N MET A 100 23.71 19.43 13.46
CA MET A 100 24.55 18.83 12.40
C MET A 100 25.98 19.37 12.37
N GLY A 101 26.24 20.57 12.91
CA GLY A 101 27.60 21.09 13.10
C GLY A 101 28.47 20.23 14.05
N SER A 102 27.85 19.33 14.82
CA SER A 102 28.55 18.32 15.64
C SER A 102 28.84 16.99 14.92
N LEU A 103 28.26 16.77 13.73
CA LEU A 103 28.33 15.49 13.01
C LEU A 103 29.40 15.52 11.90
N ARG A 104 30.55 14.90 12.16
CA ARG A 104 31.55 14.60 11.12
C ARG A 104 30.98 13.58 10.11
N PRO A 105 30.96 13.87 8.79
CA PRO A 105 30.38 12.96 7.81
C PRO A 105 31.37 11.89 7.33
N SER A 106 31.01 10.61 7.52
CA SER A 106 31.37 9.41 6.71
C SER A 106 31.32 8.14 7.56
N THR A 107 31.90 8.15 8.77
CA THR A 107 32.08 6.94 9.59
C THR A 107 30.81 6.46 10.28
N GLN A 108 29.89 7.36 10.68
CA GLN A 108 28.67 6.96 11.40
C GLN A 108 27.69 6.14 10.56
N ILE A 109 27.56 6.44 9.26
CA ILE A 109 26.70 5.65 8.36
C ILE A 109 27.29 4.24 8.19
N HIS A 110 28.62 4.14 8.06
CA HIS A 110 29.28 2.84 7.93
C HIS A 110 29.16 2.00 9.21
N GLY A 111 29.32 2.62 10.39
CA GLY A 111 29.06 1.96 11.68
C GLY A 111 27.58 1.53 11.83
N LEU A 112 26.62 2.32 11.34
CA LEU A 112 25.21 1.94 11.34
C LEU A 112 24.95 0.76 10.39
N PHE A 113 25.60 0.68 9.23
CA PHE A 113 25.56 -0.51 8.37
C PHE A 113 26.22 -1.74 9.01
N GLU A 114 27.33 -1.57 9.74
CA GLU A 114 27.99 -2.67 10.45
C GLU A 114 27.12 -3.21 11.60
N GLU A 115 26.49 -2.33 12.39
CA GLU A 115 25.52 -2.71 13.42
C GLU A 115 24.24 -3.31 12.82
N LEU A 116 23.75 -2.81 11.67
CA LEU A 116 22.62 -3.43 10.95
C LEU A 116 22.97 -4.81 10.38
N GLU A 117 24.19 -5.04 9.93
CA GLU A 117 24.63 -6.35 9.44
C GLU A 117 24.89 -7.32 10.61
N LYS A 118 25.32 -6.84 11.78
CA LYS A 118 25.32 -7.62 13.04
C LYS A 118 23.90 -7.95 13.48
N ALA A 119 22.98 -6.98 13.43
CA ALA A 119 21.57 -7.16 13.73
C ALA A 119 20.94 -8.20 12.80
N ARG A 120 21.15 -8.05 11.48
CA ARG A 120 20.76 -9.04 10.47
C ARG A 120 21.29 -10.43 10.80
N LYS A 121 22.56 -10.57 11.19
CA LYS A 121 23.14 -11.87 11.60
C LYS A 121 22.57 -12.40 12.92
N SER A 122 22.08 -11.53 13.80
CA SER A 122 21.25 -11.94 14.95
C SER A 122 19.80 -12.25 14.58
N PHE A 123 19.35 -11.85 13.39
CA PHE A 123 18.07 -12.20 12.76
C PHE A 123 18.16 -13.34 11.71
N GLU A 124 19.34 -13.80 11.29
CA GLU A 124 19.49 -15.08 10.55
C GLU A 124 18.92 -16.27 11.37
N PRO A 125 19.03 -16.27 12.72
CA PRO A 125 18.23 -17.10 13.61
C PRO A 125 16.69 -16.94 13.54
N LEU A 126 16.11 -16.08 12.69
CA LEU A 126 14.67 -16.08 12.34
C LEU A 126 14.35 -17.10 11.24
N ASN A 127 15.21 -17.25 10.23
CA ASN A 127 15.17 -18.44 9.36
C ASN A 127 15.52 -19.68 10.19
N GLY A 128 16.48 -19.52 11.12
CA GLY A 128 16.71 -20.48 12.20
C GLY A 128 15.59 -20.58 13.24
N LEU A 129 14.53 -19.75 13.20
CA LEU A 129 13.38 -19.83 14.12
C LEU A 129 12.33 -20.79 13.58
N TYR A 130 12.18 -20.84 12.25
CA TYR A 130 11.56 -21.97 11.53
C TYR A 130 12.21 -23.28 12.01
N ASN A 131 13.54 -23.36 11.96
CA ASN A 131 14.30 -24.51 12.47
C ASN A 131 14.32 -24.64 14.02
N ARG A 132 13.82 -23.65 14.80
CA ARG A 132 13.69 -23.76 16.28
C ARG A 132 12.30 -24.18 16.73
N LEU A 133 11.28 -23.86 15.95
CA LEU A 133 9.95 -24.44 16.09
C LEU A 133 9.98 -25.92 15.65
N ASP A 134 10.82 -26.26 14.66
CA ASP A 134 11.16 -27.65 14.31
C ASP A 134 12.05 -28.35 15.36
N THR A 135 13.13 -27.72 15.86
CA THR A 135 13.97 -28.32 16.93
C THR A 135 13.30 -28.36 18.33
N ALA A 136 12.00 -28.15 18.45
CA ALA A 136 11.22 -28.33 19.67
C ALA A 136 10.91 -29.81 20.02
N GLY A 137 11.32 -30.79 19.20
CA GLY A 137 10.89 -32.20 19.29
C GLY A 137 11.34 -33.05 20.51
N LEU A 138 12.22 -32.54 21.39
CA LEU A 138 13.09 -33.25 22.37
C LEU A 138 14.42 -33.80 21.77
N LEU A 139 15.51 -33.64 22.55
CA LEU A 139 16.87 -34.23 22.44
C LEU A 139 17.98 -33.52 21.57
N THR A 140 18.89 -32.81 22.26
CA THR A 140 20.40 -32.81 22.18
C THR A 140 21.14 -33.00 20.81
N ASN A 141 22.23 -32.28 20.42
CA ASN A 141 23.38 -31.69 21.17
C ASN A 141 24.26 -30.65 20.39
N TYR A 142 25.13 -29.94 21.15
CA TYR A 142 26.17 -28.89 20.87
C TYR A 142 27.35 -29.22 19.88
N ALA A 143 28.32 -28.35 19.49
CA ALA A 143 28.50 -26.86 19.35
C ALA A 143 29.99 -26.47 18.96
N ASN A 144 30.27 -25.14 18.86
CA ASN A 144 31.57 -24.38 18.83
C ASN A 144 31.96 -23.71 17.49
N GLY A 145 32.48 -22.47 17.40
CA GLY A 145 32.69 -21.39 18.39
C GLY A 145 33.73 -20.34 17.90
N PHE A 146 33.72 -19.09 18.39
CA PHE A 146 34.88 -18.16 18.31
C PHE A 146 34.77 -16.98 19.30
N ALA A 147 35.92 -16.46 19.77
CA ALA A 147 36.01 -15.30 20.69
C ALA A 147 37.22 -14.41 20.37
N GLY A 148 37.15 -13.11 20.70
CA GLY A 148 38.32 -12.20 20.71
C GLY A 148 38.01 -10.73 20.45
N LEU A 149 38.15 -9.85 21.46
CA LEU A 149 38.06 -8.38 21.35
C LEU A 149 39.00 -7.66 22.33
N SER A 150 39.61 -6.55 21.86
CA SER A 150 40.31 -5.46 22.61
C SER A 150 40.91 -4.45 21.61
N ALA A 151 41.12 -3.15 21.84
CA ALA A 151 40.62 -2.13 22.78
C ALA A 151 41.12 -0.74 22.28
N SER A 152 40.57 0.43 22.69
CA SER A 152 41.23 1.41 23.61
C SER A 152 40.51 2.80 23.65
N HIS A 153 41.11 3.72 24.43
CA HIS A 153 40.79 5.13 24.75
C HIS A 153 40.85 6.15 23.57
N ILE A 154 40.53 7.47 23.64
CA ILE A 154 40.86 8.58 24.61
C ILE A 154 39.78 9.72 24.55
N GLY A 155 39.68 10.61 25.56
CA GLY A 155 38.76 11.79 25.62
C GLY A 155 39.44 13.19 25.72
N ILE A 156 38.73 14.21 26.27
CA ILE A 156 39.05 15.68 26.53
C ILE A 156 38.00 16.60 25.85
N SER A 157 37.56 17.78 26.35
CA SER A 157 37.24 18.32 27.70
C SER A 157 36.37 19.61 27.56
N HIS A 158 36.06 20.31 28.66
CA HIS A 158 34.97 21.30 28.75
C HIS A 158 35.43 22.76 29.01
N ALA A 159 35.31 23.66 28.03
CA ALA A 159 35.34 25.13 28.24
C ALA A 159 34.83 25.93 27.03
N THR A 160 33.70 26.64 27.17
CA THR A 160 33.42 28.05 26.74
C THR A 160 31.92 28.32 26.61
N ALA A 161 31.32 28.78 27.70
CA ALA A 161 30.03 29.46 27.68
C ALA A 161 30.22 30.84 28.34
N SER A 162 29.94 31.92 27.61
CA SER A 162 29.55 33.26 28.11
C SER A 162 29.66 34.33 27.01
N ALA A 163 28.56 34.59 26.31
CA ALA A 163 28.32 35.86 25.64
C ALA A 163 26.80 36.07 25.43
N LEU A 164 26.38 37.33 25.35
CA LEU A 164 25.04 37.78 24.94
C LEU A 164 23.88 37.50 25.92
N ALA A 165 23.88 38.25 27.02
CA ALA A 165 22.65 38.64 27.70
C ALA A 165 22.40 40.15 27.50
N GLY A 166 21.18 40.50 27.08
CA GLY A 166 20.63 41.85 27.19
C GLY A 166 20.59 42.69 25.90
N LEU A 167 19.38 43.06 25.49
CA LEU A 167 18.97 44.43 25.13
C LEU A 167 17.43 44.50 25.11
N LYS A 168 16.85 45.66 25.45
CA LYS A 168 15.40 45.96 25.35
C LYS A 168 15.18 47.21 24.47
N PRO A 169 13.97 47.40 23.89
CA PRO A 169 13.79 48.19 22.67
C PRO A 169 13.30 49.62 22.91
N LEU A 170 13.46 50.49 21.90
CA LEU A 170 12.70 51.74 21.79
C LEU A 170 12.22 52.05 20.35
N THR A 171 10.98 52.56 20.36
CA THR A 171 10.13 53.23 19.36
C THR A 171 10.72 53.81 18.06
N ILE A 172 9.86 53.81 17.04
CA ILE A 172 10.09 54.18 15.64
C ILE A 172 9.76 55.66 15.36
N ASN A 173 10.61 56.32 14.56
CA ASN A 173 10.42 57.69 14.04
C ASN A 173 10.33 57.66 12.49
N SER A 174 9.98 58.77 11.83
CA SER A 174 9.82 58.89 10.37
C SER A 174 11.07 58.53 9.55
N ALA A 175 12.25 58.54 10.16
CA ALA A 175 13.46 57.91 9.60
C ALA A 175 13.23 56.45 9.17
N LEU A 176 12.25 55.73 9.75
CA LEU A 176 11.90 54.38 9.33
C LEU A 176 11.20 54.34 7.97
N SER A 177 10.37 55.32 7.55
CA SER A 177 9.76 55.23 6.21
C SER A 177 10.81 55.43 5.11
N GLU A 178 11.77 56.32 5.35
CA GLU A 178 12.91 56.55 4.47
C GLU A 178 13.93 55.40 4.53
N ALA A 179 14.18 54.85 5.72
CA ALA A 179 14.96 53.62 5.88
C ALA A 179 14.26 52.38 5.33
N ILE A 180 12.92 52.31 5.28
CA ILE A 180 12.19 51.23 4.60
C ILE A 180 12.29 51.42 3.08
N ALA A 181 12.18 52.64 2.56
CA ALA A 181 12.39 52.89 1.12
C ALA A 181 13.83 52.53 0.70
N ASN A 182 14.82 52.93 1.49
CA ASN A 182 16.23 52.63 1.23
C ASN A 182 16.59 51.17 1.55
N ALA A 183 16.02 50.55 2.59
CA ALA A 183 16.18 49.12 2.84
C ALA A 183 15.44 48.27 1.82
N ARG A 184 14.37 48.76 1.17
CA ARG A 184 13.70 48.06 0.07
C ARG A 184 14.54 48.11 -1.20
N ARG A 185 15.15 49.25 -1.56
CA ARG A 185 16.15 49.31 -2.64
C ARG A 185 17.38 48.46 -2.33
N ALA A 186 17.93 48.58 -1.11
CA ALA A 186 19.05 47.76 -0.68
C ALA A 186 18.69 46.27 -0.60
N MET A 187 17.46 45.91 -0.24
CA MET A 187 16.97 44.53 -0.35
C MET A 187 16.84 44.10 -1.81
N ASP A 188 16.28 44.91 -2.72
CA ASP A 188 16.21 44.54 -4.14
C ASP A 188 17.61 44.39 -4.78
N GLU A 189 18.60 45.19 -4.37
CA GLU A 189 20.02 45.02 -4.77
C GLU A 189 20.69 43.81 -4.09
N THR A 190 20.51 43.63 -2.78
CA THR A 190 21.05 42.51 -1.96
C THR A 190 20.32 41.18 -2.23
N PHE A 191 19.17 41.24 -2.88
CA PHE A 191 18.41 40.09 -3.37
C PHE A 191 18.47 39.93 -4.89
N SER A 192 19.20 40.76 -5.65
CA SER A 192 19.63 40.35 -7.00
C SER A 192 20.51 39.06 -6.95
N PRO A 193 21.30 38.81 -5.87
CA PRO A 193 21.85 37.50 -5.53
C PRO A 193 20.85 36.41 -5.05
N THR A 194 19.55 36.64 -4.87
CA THR A 194 18.62 35.57 -4.41
C THR A 194 18.42 34.44 -5.42
N ARG A 195 18.91 34.59 -6.67
CA ARG A 195 19.17 33.43 -7.52
C ARG A 195 19.96 32.34 -6.79
N GLY A 196 20.94 32.75 -5.97
CA GLY A 196 21.73 31.90 -5.08
C GLY A 196 20.95 31.29 -3.91
N ILE A 197 19.99 32.01 -3.31
CA ILE A 197 19.17 31.47 -2.22
C ILE A 197 18.11 30.50 -2.76
N VAL A 198 17.44 30.84 -3.88
CA VAL A 198 16.51 29.93 -4.55
C VAL A 198 17.25 28.71 -5.11
N SER A 199 18.46 28.86 -5.66
CA SER A 199 19.27 27.71 -6.06
C SER A 199 19.78 26.89 -4.88
N ALA A 200 20.13 27.50 -3.73
CA ALA A 200 20.53 26.78 -2.53
C ALA A 200 19.36 26.03 -1.88
N LEU A 201 18.16 26.62 -1.85
CA LEU A 201 16.94 25.95 -1.42
C LEU A 201 16.61 24.78 -2.36
N ARG A 202 16.71 24.97 -3.68
CA ARG A 202 16.52 23.90 -4.67
C ARG A 202 17.60 22.82 -4.62
N GLU A 203 18.85 23.18 -4.31
CA GLU A 203 19.94 22.21 -4.11
C GLU A 203 19.74 21.43 -2.80
N MET A 204 19.27 22.08 -1.74
CA MET A 204 18.91 21.45 -0.48
C MET A 204 17.70 20.52 -0.65
N GLU A 205 16.67 20.95 -1.37
CA GLU A 205 15.51 20.13 -1.75
C GLU A 205 15.94 18.92 -2.59
N GLU A 206 16.79 19.12 -3.60
CA GLU A 206 17.34 18.03 -4.41
C GLU A 206 18.25 17.08 -3.61
N ARG A 207 19.00 17.60 -2.64
CA ARG A 207 19.81 16.80 -1.71
C ARG A 207 18.93 15.99 -0.77
N ASN A 208 17.88 16.60 -0.21
CA ASN A 208 16.88 15.92 0.62
C ASN A 208 16.15 14.84 -0.19
N ARG A 209 15.73 15.12 -1.42
CA ARG A 209 15.10 14.17 -2.34
C ARG A 209 16.02 12.99 -2.68
N LYS A 210 17.31 13.25 -2.91
CA LYS A 210 18.33 12.19 -3.10
C LYS A 210 18.54 11.36 -1.83
N GLN A 211 18.55 11.98 -0.66
CA GLN A 211 18.64 11.28 0.62
C GLN A 211 17.41 10.42 0.88
N GLN A 212 16.20 10.95 0.71
CA GLN A 212 14.94 10.20 0.75
C GLN A 212 14.97 9.00 -0.20
N ASN A 213 15.33 9.20 -1.48
CA ASN A 213 15.45 8.12 -2.45
C ASN A 213 16.48 7.05 -2.02
N SER A 214 17.60 7.45 -1.41
CA SER A 214 18.59 6.48 -0.89
C SER A 214 18.08 5.70 0.33
N ILE A 215 17.28 6.33 1.20
CA ILE A 215 16.63 5.66 2.33
C ILE A 215 15.53 4.73 1.82
N ILE A 216 14.72 5.15 0.85
CA ILE A 216 13.70 4.31 0.19
C ILE A 216 14.33 3.07 -0.44
N HIS A 217 15.49 3.21 -1.11
CA HIS A 217 16.24 2.07 -1.63
C HIS A 217 16.87 1.19 -0.53
N ALA A 218 17.23 1.75 0.63
CA ALA A 218 17.63 0.94 1.77
C ALA A 218 16.43 0.16 2.34
N LEU A 219 15.26 0.80 2.41
CA LEU A 219 14.00 0.22 2.84
C LEU A 219 13.42 -0.83 1.86
N SER A 220 13.81 -0.83 0.57
CA SER A 220 13.47 -1.93 -0.35
C SER A 220 14.31 -3.20 -0.13
N SER A 221 15.24 -3.19 0.83
CA SER A 221 16.14 -4.30 1.14
C SER A 221 15.87 -4.88 2.54
N THR A 222 16.79 -5.72 3.02
CA THR A 222 16.80 -6.29 4.38
C THR A 222 16.47 -5.29 5.49
N LEU A 223 16.91 -4.02 5.37
CA LEU A 223 16.60 -2.99 6.36
C LEU A 223 15.09 -2.73 6.48
N GLY A 224 14.36 -2.73 5.36
CA GLY A 224 12.90 -2.60 5.39
C GLY A 224 12.24 -3.74 6.14
N ASN A 225 12.69 -4.97 5.89
CA ASN A 225 12.20 -6.15 6.63
C ASN A 225 12.51 -6.05 8.13
N VAL A 226 13.71 -5.60 8.53
CA VAL A 226 14.05 -5.40 9.95
C VAL A 226 13.19 -4.32 10.60
N THR A 227 13.03 -3.16 9.96
CA THR A 227 12.15 -2.07 10.42
C THR A 227 10.72 -2.56 10.57
N ARG A 228 10.17 -3.19 9.53
CA ARG A 228 8.81 -3.73 9.49
C ARG A 228 8.57 -4.73 10.61
N THR A 229 9.54 -5.63 10.83
CA THR A 229 9.52 -6.59 11.93
C THR A 229 9.52 -5.88 13.27
N ASN A 230 10.42 -4.93 13.50
CA ASN A 230 10.45 -4.12 14.73
C ASN A 230 9.11 -3.40 15.02
N GLN A 231 8.49 -2.79 14.01
CA GLN A 231 7.20 -2.09 14.15
C GLN A 231 6.07 -3.01 14.62
N TRP A 232 5.87 -4.17 13.98
CA TRP A 232 4.81 -5.09 14.41
C TRP A 232 5.16 -5.76 15.75
N MET A 233 6.44 -6.06 16.00
CA MET A 233 6.92 -6.63 17.27
C MET A 233 6.62 -5.70 18.46
N THR A 234 6.97 -4.41 18.34
CA THR A 234 6.75 -3.42 19.41
C THR A 234 5.26 -3.15 19.60
N SER A 235 4.48 -3.07 18.53
CA SER A 235 3.01 -2.91 18.59
C SER A 235 2.32 -4.10 19.27
N ILE A 236 2.75 -5.34 18.99
CA ILE A 236 2.22 -6.55 19.64
C ILE A 236 2.69 -6.68 21.10
N SER A 237 3.87 -6.18 21.44
CA SER A 237 4.44 -6.32 22.80
C SER A 237 3.83 -5.37 23.84
N GLY A 238 3.11 -4.32 23.41
CA GLY A 238 2.34 -3.43 24.28
C GLY A 238 1.12 -4.10 24.93
N ASP A 239 0.27 -3.35 25.63
CA ASP A 239 -0.97 -3.95 26.15
C ASP A 239 -1.96 -4.22 25.00
N ILE A 240 -2.40 -5.47 24.87
CA ILE A 240 -3.38 -5.93 23.86
C ILE A 240 -4.77 -6.09 24.48
N ILE A 241 -4.90 -6.02 25.80
CA ILE A 241 -6.17 -6.15 26.52
C ILE A 241 -7.11 -5.02 26.07
N GLY A 242 -8.17 -5.37 25.35
CA GLY A 242 -9.14 -4.42 24.78
C GLY A 242 -9.07 -4.22 23.26
N SER A 243 -8.04 -4.71 22.58
CA SER A 243 -7.89 -4.61 21.10
C SER A 243 -8.91 -5.40 20.26
N GLY A 244 -9.80 -6.17 20.89
CA GLY A 244 -10.82 -6.96 20.19
C GLY A 244 -10.28 -8.12 19.34
N ILE A 245 -9.00 -8.52 19.52
CA ILE A 245 -8.47 -9.75 18.91
C ILE A 245 -9.31 -10.94 19.36
N ARG A 246 -9.79 -11.74 18.40
CA ARG A 246 -10.54 -12.98 18.67
C ARG A 246 -9.64 -14.01 19.33
N SER A 247 -10.22 -14.81 20.23
CA SER A 247 -9.50 -15.86 20.98
C SER A 247 -8.67 -16.81 20.11
N SER A 248 -9.09 -17.12 18.88
CA SER A 248 -8.33 -17.99 17.96
C SER A 248 -6.94 -17.47 17.59
N LEU A 249 -6.71 -16.15 17.63
CA LEU A 249 -5.39 -15.57 17.44
C LEU A 249 -4.67 -15.24 18.75
N SER A 250 -5.36 -15.25 19.89
CA SER A 250 -4.77 -14.86 21.19
C SER A 250 -3.59 -15.74 21.55
N ASP A 251 -3.72 -17.06 21.40
CA ASP A 251 -2.67 -18.02 21.75
C ASP A 251 -1.45 -17.86 20.84
N ALA A 252 -1.66 -17.72 19.52
CA ALA A 252 -0.60 -17.48 18.55
C ALA A 252 0.11 -16.13 18.78
N VAL A 253 -0.62 -15.11 19.23
CA VAL A 253 -0.05 -13.80 19.59
C VAL A 253 0.75 -13.88 20.89
N GLU A 254 0.34 -14.66 21.90
CA GLU A 254 1.14 -14.89 23.12
C GLU A 254 2.39 -15.74 22.87
N GLU A 255 2.31 -16.74 21.99
CA GLU A 255 3.47 -17.52 21.54
C GLU A 255 4.49 -16.64 20.80
N MET A 256 3.99 -15.81 19.87
CA MET A 256 4.77 -14.79 19.18
C MET A 256 5.44 -13.87 20.20
N ARG A 257 4.68 -13.22 21.10
CA ARG A 257 5.20 -12.37 22.20
C ARG A 257 6.29 -13.03 23.02
N THR A 258 6.11 -14.30 23.37
CA THR A 258 7.07 -15.07 24.16
C THR A 258 8.37 -15.27 23.39
N SER A 259 8.28 -15.59 22.10
CA SER A 259 9.42 -15.64 21.18
C SER A 259 10.09 -14.28 21.00
N LEU A 260 9.32 -13.18 20.90
CA LEU A 260 9.85 -11.82 20.75
C LEU A 260 10.64 -11.34 21.97
N ARG A 261 10.16 -11.62 23.19
CA ARG A 261 10.86 -11.27 24.44
C ARG A 261 12.25 -11.91 24.52
N ALA A 262 12.48 -13.04 23.84
CA ALA A 262 13.80 -13.67 23.75
C ALA A 262 14.73 -13.04 22.69
N LEU A 263 14.19 -12.25 21.75
CA LEU A 263 14.91 -11.62 20.62
C LEU A 263 15.13 -10.10 20.78
N GLN A 264 14.45 -9.46 21.74
CA GLN A 264 14.40 -8.00 21.86
C GLN A 264 15.75 -7.38 22.26
N THR A 265 16.59 -7.07 21.27
CA THR A 265 17.85 -6.33 21.44
C THR A 265 17.58 -4.82 21.44
N SER A 266 17.81 -4.17 22.58
CA SER A 266 17.31 -2.81 22.89
C SER A 266 17.95 -1.64 22.12
N ILE A 267 18.88 -1.89 21.18
CA ILE A 267 19.78 -0.85 20.65
C ILE A 267 19.27 -0.21 19.34
N ILE A 268 18.34 -0.87 18.63
CA ILE A 268 17.93 -0.48 17.27
C ILE A 268 16.65 0.37 17.26
N ASP A 269 15.75 0.14 18.23
CA ASP A 269 14.35 0.55 18.19
C ASP A 269 14.14 2.08 18.12
N ASP A 270 14.44 2.82 19.21
CA ASP A 270 14.18 4.26 19.33
C ASP A 270 14.81 5.09 18.19
N ARG A 271 16.05 4.75 17.81
CA ARG A 271 16.80 5.54 16.82
C ARG A 271 16.29 5.33 15.40
N MET A 272 15.92 4.11 15.02
CA MET A 272 15.34 3.86 13.70
C MET A 272 13.92 4.40 13.60
N SER A 273 13.11 4.20 14.63
CA SER A 273 11.75 4.73 14.70
C SER A 273 11.76 6.26 14.57
N SER A 274 12.59 6.95 15.35
CA SER A 274 12.76 8.41 15.24
C SER A 274 13.27 8.88 13.86
N LEU A 275 14.22 8.17 13.25
CA LEU A 275 14.75 8.51 11.92
C LEU A 275 13.72 8.37 10.79
N LEU A 276 12.74 7.49 10.96
CA LEU A 276 11.66 7.24 10.00
C LEU A 276 10.36 7.99 10.34
N GLY A 277 10.38 8.87 11.36
CA GLY A 277 9.21 9.63 11.81
C GLY A 277 8.11 8.78 12.46
N LEU A 278 8.45 7.58 12.92
CA LEU A 278 7.56 6.60 13.53
C LEU A 278 7.47 6.83 15.04
N GLY A 279 6.29 6.59 15.62
CA GLY A 279 6.07 6.78 17.06
C GLY A 279 5.37 8.09 17.41
N ALA A 280 4.71 8.73 16.44
CA ALA A 280 3.61 9.62 16.77
C ALA A 280 2.50 8.77 17.40
N THR A 281 1.96 9.17 18.54
CA THR A 281 0.75 8.52 19.05
C THR A 281 -0.40 8.84 18.09
N PHE A 282 -0.86 7.84 17.33
CA PHE A 282 -2.21 7.87 16.79
C PHE A 282 -3.20 8.21 17.91
N THR A 283 -4.31 8.83 17.54
CA THR A 283 -5.47 8.92 18.42
C THR A 283 -5.88 7.51 18.87
N ASP A 284 -6.37 7.38 20.11
CA ASP A 284 -6.78 6.09 20.68
C ASP A 284 -7.79 5.34 19.78
N GLU A 285 -8.55 6.09 19.00
CA GLU A 285 -9.42 5.67 17.88
C GLU A 285 -8.79 4.61 16.95
N PHE A 286 -7.54 4.81 16.50
CA PHE A 286 -6.89 3.89 15.55
C PHE A 286 -5.97 2.85 16.20
N ALA A 287 -5.84 2.86 17.54
CA ALA A 287 -4.93 1.96 18.26
C ALA A 287 -5.29 0.48 18.04
N SER A 288 -6.60 0.17 18.06
CA SER A 288 -7.13 -1.18 17.79
C SER A 288 -6.81 -1.66 16.37
N THR A 289 -7.09 -0.82 15.37
CA THR A 289 -6.78 -1.05 13.95
C THR A 289 -5.29 -1.31 13.74
N ARG A 290 -4.43 -0.49 14.33
CA ARG A 290 -2.97 -0.64 14.25
C ARG A 290 -2.52 -1.98 14.83
N ILE A 291 -3.03 -2.37 16.01
CA ILE A 291 -2.71 -3.68 16.62
C ILE A 291 -3.14 -4.83 15.72
N LYS A 292 -4.36 -4.80 15.15
CA LYS A 292 -4.83 -5.84 14.22
C LYS A 292 -3.99 -5.93 12.95
N MET A 293 -3.56 -4.79 12.38
CA MET A 293 -2.61 -4.76 11.27
C MET A 293 -1.23 -5.33 11.66
N SER A 294 -0.75 -5.06 12.88
CA SER A 294 0.49 -5.64 13.39
C SER A 294 0.38 -7.15 13.57
N VAL A 295 -0.76 -7.66 14.02
CA VAL A 295 -1.04 -9.10 14.12
C VAL A 295 -1.06 -9.75 12.73
N LEU A 296 -1.71 -9.13 11.74
CA LEU A 296 -1.65 -9.59 10.35
C LEU A 296 -0.21 -9.60 9.81
N ALA A 297 0.58 -8.56 10.11
CA ALA A 297 1.97 -8.46 9.71
C ALA A 297 2.86 -9.54 10.35
N GLY A 298 2.75 -9.72 11.67
CA GLY A 298 3.51 -10.71 12.43
C GLY A 298 3.17 -12.14 12.01
N ILE A 299 1.88 -12.48 11.91
CA ILE A 299 1.44 -13.78 11.40
C ILE A 299 1.92 -13.96 9.95
N GLY A 300 1.81 -12.94 9.10
CA GLY A 300 2.33 -12.96 7.73
C GLY A 300 3.85 -13.13 7.61
N ALA A 301 4.60 -12.83 8.67
CA ALA A 301 6.05 -12.98 8.74
C ALA A 301 6.50 -14.33 9.32
N ILE A 302 5.77 -14.91 10.29
CA ILE A 302 6.19 -16.14 10.99
C ILE A 302 5.47 -17.42 10.55
N SER A 303 4.25 -17.32 10.03
CA SER A 303 3.44 -18.49 9.66
C SER A 303 3.63 -18.87 8.19
N THR A 304 3.41 -20.14 7.85
CA THR A 304 3.40 -20.57 6.44
C THR A 304 2.25 -19.90 5.66
N PRO A 305 2.39 -19.67 4.34
CA PRO A 305 1.35 -19.09 3.48
C PRO A 305 -0.03 -19.79 3.54
N GLN A 306 -0.06 -21.08 3.88
CA GLN A 306 -1.23 -21.95 4.02
C GLN A 306 -1.92 -21.80 5.38
N SER A 307 -1.27 -21.16 6.36
CA SER A 307 -1.74 -21.15 7.76
C SER A 307 -3.12 -20.50 7.89
N PRO A 308 -4.09 -21.14 8.58
CA PRO A 308 -5.41 -20.55 8.82
C PRO A 308 -5.33 -19.24 9.61
N LEU A 309 -4.28 -19.06 10.42
CA LEU A 309 -4.02 -17.82 11.16
C LEU A 309 -3.93 -16.60 10.24
N ARG A 310 -3.40 -16.74 9.01
CA ARG A 310 -3.36 -15.66 8.02
C ARG A 310 -4.76 -15.25 7.57
N SER A 311 -5.67 -16.23 7.41
CA SER A 311 -7.07 -15.96 7.05
C SER A 311 -7.82 -15.32 8.22
N ASP A 312 -7.64 -15.82 9.43
CA ASP A 312 -8.25 -15.27 10.65
C ASP A 312 -7.79 -13.83 10.91
N ALA A 313 -6.49 -13.54 10.77
CA ALA A 313 -5.94 -12.18 10.93
C ALA A 313 -6.49 -11.22 9.88
N TYR A 314 -6.60 -11.66 8.63
CA TYR A 314 -7.22 -10.89 7.55
C TYR A 314 -8.70 -10.60 7.86
N LYS A 315 -9.46 -11.60 8.34
CA LYS A 315 -10.85 -11.45 8.76
C LYS A 315 -11.05 -10.57 10.00
N GLN A 316 -10.03 -10.36 10.84
CA GLN A 316 -10.15 -9.39 11.94
C GLN A 316 -10.13 -7.92 11.48
N LEU A 317 -9.57 -7.65 10.29
CA LEU A 317 -9.56 -6.32 9.68
C LEU A 317 -10.71 -6.12 8.69
N PHE A 318 -11.02 -7.14 7.88
CA PHE A 318 -12.00 -7.02 6.80
C PHE A 318 -13.33 -7.72 7.09
N GLY A 319 -13.46 -8.49 8.18
CA GLY A 319 -14.66 -9.27 8.44
C GLY A 319 -14.94 -10.25 7.29
N GLU A 320 -16.14 -10.18 6.72
CA GLU A 320 -16.52 -10.88 5.49
C GLU A 320 -16.52 -9.98 4.24
N TRP A 321 -15.98 -8.76 4.33
CA TRP A 321 -15.86 -7.83 3.21
C TRP A 321 -14.97 -8.38 2.09
N ARG A 322 -15.40 -8.16 0.85
CA ARG A 322 -14.68 -8.51 -0.38
C ARG A 322 -15.05 -7.51 -1.46
N VAL A 323 -14.10 -6.71 -1.94
CA VAL A 323 -14.35 -5.86 -3.10
C VAL A 323 -14.52 -6.73 -4.36
N HIS A 324 -15.65 -6.59 -5.07
CA HIS A 324 -15.93 -7.34 -6.30
C HIS A 324 -16.52 -6.47 -7.41
N ALA A 325 -16.36 -6.89 -8.67
CA ALA A 325 -16.74 -6.07 -9.83
C ALA A 325 -18.25 -5.76 -9.91
N GLY A 326 -19.08 -6.69 -9.41
CA GLY A 326 -20.54 -6.61 -9.39
C GLY A 326 -21.18 -5.83 -8.23
N LEU A 327 -20.40 -5.12 -7.42
CA LEU A 327 -20.95 -4.18 -6.42
C LEU A 327 -21.80 -3.09 -7.10
N PRO A 328 -22.93 -2.67 -6.50
CA PRO A 328 -23.86 -1.74 -7.12
C PRO A 328 -23.20 -0.39 -7.45
N ARG A 329 -23.71 0.32 -8.46
CA ARG A 329 -23.14 1.62 -8.88
C ARG A 329 -23.14 2.65 -7.73
N SER A 330 -24.12 2.57 -6.86
CA SER A 330 -24.31 3.44 -5.71
C SER A 330 -23.19 3.29 -4.67
N PHE A 331 -22.77 2.07 -4.29
CA PHE A 331 -21.56 1.82 -3.48
C PHE A 331 -20.30 2.59 -3.99
N TRP A 332 -20.13 2.68 -5.31
CA TRP A 332 -18.97 3.38 -5.90
C TRP A 332 -19.09 4.90 -5.90
N ASN A 333 -20.32 5.43 -5.83
CA ASN A 333 -20.60 6.85 -5.96
C ASN A 333 -20.93 7.51 -4.61
N ASP A 334 -21.62 6.82 -3.70
CA ASP A 334 -22.01 7.30 -2.38
C ASP A 334 -21.07 6.72 -1.29
N PRO A 335 -20.29 7.56 -0.59
CA PRO A 335 -19.51 7.15 0.58
C PRO A 335 -20.34 6.54 1.71
N ARG A 336 -21.61 6.95 1.89
CA ARG A 336 -22.46 6.46 3.00
C ARG A 336 -22.91 5.02 2.79
N GLU A 337 -23.36 4.67 1.59
CA GLU A 337 -23.65 3.29 1.22
C GLU A 337 -22.40 2.40 1.38
N ARG A 338 -21.23 2.92 1.01
CA ARG A 338 -19.96 2.21 1.16
C ARG A 338 -19.59 1.96 2.62
N THR A 339 -19.63 2.98 3.48
CA THR A 339 -19.48 2.85 4.94
C THR A 339 -20.44 1.81 5.51
N ARG A 340 -21.74 1.92 5.20
CA ARG A 340 -22.76 0.95 5.65
C ARG A 340 -22.44 -0.48 5.18
N THR A 341 -21.98 -0.65 3.94
CA THR A 341 -21.62 -1.98 3.42
C THR A 341 -20.43 -2.57 4.17
N TYR A 342 -19.47 -1.74 4.60
CA TYR A 342 -18.35 -2.17 5.43
C TYR A 342 -18.78 -2.55 6.86
N GLU A 343 -19.68 -1.76 7.46
CA GLU A 343 -20.28 -2.06 8.78
C GLU A 343 -21.04 -3.40 8.75
N GLU A 344 -21.92 -3.59 7.74
CA GLU A 344 -22.66 -4.84 7.53
C GLU A 344 -21.73 -6.05 7.30
N ALA A 345 -20.58 -5.83 6.65
CA ALA A 345 -19.55 -6.84 6.44
C ALA A 345 -18.60 -7.05 7.64
N SER A 346 -18.78 -6.31 8.74
CA SER A 346 -17.92 -6.33 9.94
C SER A 346 -16.44 -6.01 9.67
N VAL A 347 -16.18 -5.04 8.78
CA VAL A 347 -14.84 -4.42 8.63
C VAL A 347 -14.47 -3.69 9.92
N ASP A 348 -13.18 -3.57 10.20
CA ASP A 348 -12.67 -2.83 11.35
C ASP A 348 -13.04 -1.34 11.30
N ASP A 349 -13.69 -0.86 12.37
CA ASP A 349 -14.26 0.49 12.51
C ASP A 349 -13.25 1.62 12.21
N GLY A 350 -12.04 1.53 12.80
CA GLY A 350 -10.99 2.51 12.53
C GLY A 350 -10.47 2.47 11.09
N LEU A 351 -10.60 1.35 10.38
CA LEU A 351 -10.30 1.27 8.94
C LEU A 351 -11.45 1.83 8.06
N ILE A 352 -12.70 1.71 8.50
CA ILE A 352 -13.88 2.33 7.86
C ILE A 352 -13.76 3.87 7.90
N HIS A 353 -13.33 4.41 9.03
CA HIS A 353 -13.23 5.86 9.26
C HIS A 353 -11.87 6.46 8.85
N ALA A 354 -10.84 5.64 8.62
CA ALA A 354 -9.56 6.11 8.11
C ALA A 354 -9.66 6.64 6.67
N THR A 355 -9.22 7.89 6.48
CA THR A 355 -8.89 8.41 5.14
C THR A 355 -7.76 7.56 4.52
N PRO A 356 -7.59 7.51 3.18
CA PRO A 356 -6.50 6.78 2.55
C PRO A 356 -5.11 7.11 3.12
N SER A 357 -4.87 8.39 3.43
CA SER A 357 -3.66 8.88 4.09
C SER A 357 -3.46 8.25 5.47
N VAL A 358 -4.49 8.29 6.33
CA VAL A 358 -4.44 7.75 7.68
C VAL A 358 -4.29 6.22 7.65
N ALA A 359 -5.02 5.54 6.76
CA ALA A 359 -4.88 4.09 6.58
C ALA A 359 -3.45 3.71 6.17
N LEU A 360 -2.84 4.47 5.26
CA LEU A 360 -1.44 4.29 4.85
C LEU A 360 -0.46 4.49 6.02
N GLU A 361 -0.67 5.51 6.85
CA GLU A 361 0.13 5.74 8.06
C GLU A 361 -0.02 4.58 9.05
N ILE A 362 -1.24 4.06 9.27
CA ILE A 362 -1.48 2.92 10.15
C ILE A 362 -0.79 1.66 9.60
N MET A 363 -0.81 1.42 8.28
CA MET A 363 -0.08 0.31 7.65
C MET A 363 1.43 0.41 7.88
N ILE A 364 1.99 1.63 7.86
CA ILE A 364 3.42 1.85 8.11
C ILE A 364 3.72 1.60 9.58
N GLU A 365 3.05 2.28 10.52
CA GLU A 365 3.37 2.12 11.96
C GLU A 365 3.10 0.72 12.51
N SER A 366 2.08 0.03 11.98
CA SER A 366 1.77 -1.34 12.38
C SER A 366 2.82 -2.36 11.91
N GLY A 367 3.72 -1.99 10.99
CA GLY A 367 4.62 -2.93 10.34
C GLY A 367 3.92 -3.82 9.31
N LEU A 368 2.73 -3.46 8.81
CA LEU A 368 2.10 -4.19 7.71
C LEU A 368 2.78 -3.88 6.37
N THR A 369 3.29 -2.66 6.20
CA THR A 369 4.14 -2.27 5.08
C THR A 369 5.36 -1.51 5.57
N THR A 370 6.48 -1.66 4.88
CA THR A 370 7.65 -0.79 5.11
C THR A 370 7.30 0.63 4.68
N GLY A 371 7.80 1.66 5.37
CA GLY A 371 7.65 3.05 4.93
C GLY A 371 8.39 4.04 5.79
N MET A 372 8.12 5.32 5.54
CA MET A 372 8.58 6.44 6.36
C MET A 372 7.46 7.48 6.50
N ARG A 373 7.50 8.23 7.59
CA ARG A 373 6.60 9.32 7.90
C ARG A 373 7.39 10.61 8.11
N SER A 374 6.78 11.72 7.79
CA SER A 374 7.21 13.09 8.11
C SER A 374 6.03 13.87 8.69
N ASP A 375 6.26 15.10 9.13
CA ASP A 375 5.20 15.95 9.70
C ASP A 375 4.02 16.16 8.72
N ASP A 376 4.29 16.19 7.40
CA ASP A 376 3.33 16.55 6.34
C ASP A 376 3.02 15.40 5.33
N GLU A 377 3.80 14.33 5.31
CA GLU A 377 3.70 13.25 4.30
C GLU A 377 4.09 11.88 4.88
N ALA A 378 3.33 10.84 4.51
CA ALA A 378 3.69 9.44 4.73
C ALA A 378 3.91 8.73 3.39
N VAL A 379 4.97 7.93 3.31
CA VAL A 379 5.39 7.21 2.11
C VAL A 379 5.54 5.73 2.46
N ALA A 380 4.58 4.92 2.03
CA ALA A 380 4.67 3.47 2.08
C ALA A 380 5.49 2.96 0.89
N LEU A 381 6.31 1.96 1.16
CA LEU A 381 7.01 1.19 0.16
C LEU A 381 6.30 -0.15 0.01
N VAL A 382 5.73 -0.38 -1.18
CA VAL A 382 5.07 -1.63 -1.54
C VAL A 382 6.02 -2.38 -2.46
N SER A 383 6.29 -3.65 -2.18
CA SER A 383 7.15 -4.48 -3.02
C SER A 383 6.30 -5.44 -3.86
N VAL A 384 6.57 -5.45 -5.16
CA VAL A 384 5.89 -6.27 -6.17
C VAL A 384 6.96 -7.04 -6.95
N GLY A 385 7.26 -8.24 -6.45
CA GLY A 385 8.49 -8.95 -6.78
C GLY A 385 9.71 -8.06 -6.49
N GLU A 386 10.62 -7.99 -7.45
CA GLU A 386 11.83 -7.15 -7.37
C GLU A 386 11.57 -5.64 -7.47
N VAL A 387 10.37 -5.20 -7.87
CA VAL A 387 10.07 -3.76 -8.03
C VAL A 387 9.40 -3.22 -6.79
N SER A 388 10.08 -2.27 -6.14
CA SER A 388 9.49 -1.49 -5.05
C SER A 388 8.91 -0.17 -5.59
N MET A 389 7.75 0.21 -5.09
CA MET A 389 6.96 1.36 -5.52
C MET A 389 6.53 2.18 -4.29
N THR A 390 6.48 3.50 -4.43
CA THR A 390 6.08 4.41 -3.36
C THR A 390 4.61 4.79 -3.47
N VAL A 391 3.82 4.53 -2.43
CA VAL A 391 2.49 5.12 -2.26
C VAL A 391 2.61 6.26 -1.25
N ARG A 392 2.14 7.46 -1.61
CA ARG A 392 2.20 8.65 -0.74
C ARG A 392 0.82 9.00 -0.22
N SER A 393 0.73 9.54 0.99
CA SER A 393 -0.54 10.00 1.59
C SER A 393 -1.25 11.04 0.71
N HIS A 394 -0.53 12.05 0.21
CA HIS A 394 -1.15 13.14 -0.57
C HIS A 394 -1.57 12.74 -2.01
N THR A 395 -1.02 11.66 -2.58
CA THR A 395 -1.35 11.15 -3.93
C THR A 395 -1.93 9.73 -3.93
N THR A 396 -2.44 9.25 -2.78
CA THR A 396 -2.74 7.82 -2.56
C THR A 396 -3.55 7.16 -3.68
N ARG A 397 -4.59 7.82 -4.22
CA ARG A 397 -5.40 7.27 -5.32
C ARG A 397 -4.61 7.10 -6.63
N GLY A 398 -3.73 8.05 -6.95
CA GLY A 398 -2.87 7.99 -8.14
C GLY A 398 -1.80 6.93 -8.00
N ASP A 399 -1.13 6.90 -6.85
CA ASP A 399 -0.08 5.92 -6.56
C ASP A 399 -0.67 4.49 -6.42
N ALA A 400 -1.88 4.33 -5.88
CA ALA A 400 -2.60 3.04 -5.85
C ALA A 400 -2.89 2.52 -7.26
N PHE A 401 -3.31 3.39 -8.18
CA PHE A 401 -3.52 2.98 -9.58
C PHE A 401 -2.21 2.65 -10.29
N ALA A 402 -1.13 3.41 -10.03
CA ALA A 402 0.20 3.10 -10.52
C ALA A 402 0.69 1.75 -9.95
N ALA A 403 0.38 1.44 -8.70
CA ALA A 403 0.73 0.18 -8.04
C ALA A 403 0.08 -1.03 -8.71
N ILE A 404 -1.24 -0.98 -8.93
CA ILE A 404 -1.96 -2.02 -9.69
C ILE A 404 -1.37 -2.15 -11.11
N SER A 405 -1.07 -1.04 -11.78
CA SER A 405 -0.56 -1.04 -13.16
C SER A 405 0.81 -1.72 -13.27
N VAL A 406 1.69 -1.51 -12.28
CA VAL A 406 3.01 -2.18 -12.21
C VAL A 406 2.85 -3.64 -11.82
N PHE A 407 1.95 -3.97 -10.88
CA PHE A 407 1.61 -5.35 -10.54
C PHE A 407 1.12 -6.13 -11.77
N GLU A 408 0.23 -5.56 -12.56
CA GLU A 408 -0.25 -6.15 -13.80
C GLU A 408 0.86 -6.39 -14.82
N GLN A 409 1.78 -5.43 -15.02
CA GLN A 409 2.93 -5.61 -15.91
C GLN A 409 3.85 -6.74 -15.42
N LYS A 410 4.10 -6.84 -14.11
CA LYS A 410 4.87 -7.94 -13.52
C LYS A 410 4.14 -9.29 -13.67
N MET A 411 2.83 -9.31 -13.49
CA MET A 411 1.99 -10.49 -13.69
C MET A 411 2.07 -10.99 -15.15
N ARG A 412 1.99 -10.09 -16.14
CA ARG A 412 2.19 -10.43 -17.56
C ARG A 412 3.55 -11.06 -17.82
N ALA A 413 4.62 -10.41 -17.34
CA ALA A 413 5.99 -10.87 -17.55
C ALA A 413 6.21 -12.27 -16.95
N TYR A 414 5.72 -12.48 -15.73
CA TYR A 414 5.78 -13.77 -15.03
C TYR A 414 5.00 -14.87 -15.75
N ILE A 415 3.75 -14.60 -16.15
CA ILE A 415 2.94 -15.53 -16.94
C ILE A 415 3.64 -15.88 -18.25
N ALA A 416 4.18 -14.88 -18.96
CA ALA A 416 4.90 -15.10 -20.22
C ALA A 416 6.12 -16.01 -20.02
N GLN A 417 6.95 -15.74 -19.00
CA GLN A 417 8.11 -16.55 -18.65
C GLN A 417 7.74 -18.01 -18.33
N LYS A 418 6.77 -18.23 -17.43
CA LYS A 418 6.33 -19.59 -17.04
C LYS A 418 5.73 -20.36 -18.21
N MET A 419 4.85 -19.71 -18.99
CA MET A 419 4.15 -20.35 -20.11
C MET A 419 5.08 -20.63 -21.29
N GLU A 420 6.02 -19.74 -21.59
CA GLU A 420 7.05 -19.97 -22.62
C GLU A 420 8.04 -21.06 -22.19
N GLY A 421 8.43 -21.11 -20.91
CA GLY A 421 9.27 -22.18 -20.36
C GLY A 421 8.62 -23.57 -20.44
N LYS A 422 7.29 -23.66 -20.27
CA LYS A 422 6.55 -24.93 -20.33
C LYS A 422 6.12 -25.34 -21.75
N PHE A 423 5.65 -24.40 -22.56
CA PHE A 423 4.97 -24.67 -23.83
C PHE A 423 5.64 -24.03 -25.07
N GLY A 424 6.76 -23.34 -24.90
CA GLY A 424 7.49 -22.66 -25.97
C GLY A 424 6.90 -21.31 -26.40
N PRO A 425 7.55 -20.59 -27.34
CA PRO A 425 7.21 -19.20 -27.69
C PRO A 425 5.81 -19.01 -28.30
N GLU A 426 5.21 -20.09 -28.80
CA GLU A 426 3.86 -20.08 -29.41
C GLU A 426 2.73 -20.34 -28.40
N TRP A 427 3.05 -20.45 -27.10
CA TRP A 427 2.10 -20.77 -26.03
C TRP A 427 0.84 -19.91 -26.06
N PHE A 428 0.94 -18.61 -26.36
CA PHE A 428 -0.20 -17.70 -26.33
C PHE A 428 -1.26 -18.06 -27.38
N LYS A 429 -0.85 -18.57 -28.56
CA LYS A 429 -1.81 -19.02 -29.58
C LYS A 429 -2.56 -20.29 -29.16
N HIS A 430 -1.90 -21.17 -28.41
CA HIS A 430 -2.43 -22.50 -28.05
C HIS A 430 -3.16 -22.52 -26.71
N ARG A 431 -2.69 -21.77 -25.72
CA ARG A 431 -3.16 -21.80 -24.31
C ARG A 431 -3.95 -20.56 -23.90
N ALA A 432 -4.01 -19.53 -24.74
CA ALA A 432 -4.81 -18.30 -24.57
C ALA A 432 -5.71 -18.03 -25.79
N SER A 433 -6.17 -19.07 -26.47
CA SER A 433 -6.83 -19.00 -27.79
C SER A 433 -8.08 -18.09 -27.81
N ASN A 434 -8.84 -18.05 -26.71
CA ASN A 434 -9.98 -17.15 -26.50
C ASN A 434 -9.58 -15.66 -26.43
N LEU A 435 -8.37 -15.35 -25.97
CA LEU A 435 -7.85 -13.97 -25.83
C LEU A 435 -7.16 -13.46 -27.11
N VAL A 436 -6.71 -14.36 -28.00
CA VAL A 436 -5.97 -14.00 -29.23
C VAL A 436 -6.71 -12.97 -30.10
N GLY A 437 -8.04 -13.07 -30.21
CA GLY A 437 -8.86 -12.13 -30.98
C GLY A 437 -8.81 -10.70 -30.40
N LYS A 438 -9.20 -10.56 -29.13
CA LYS A 438 -9.23 -9.27 -28.41
C LYS A 438 -7.82 -8.65 -28.32
N ALA A 439 -6.80 -9.43 -27.95
CA ALA A 439 -5.42 -8.96 -27.89
C ALA A 439 -4.88 -8.47 -29.24
N LYS A 440 -5.22 -9.14 -30.36
CA LYS A 440 -4.86 -8.67 -31.71
C LYS A 440 -5.57 -7.35 -32.08
N ALA A 441 -6.85 -7.21 -31.73
CA ALA A 441 -7.61 -5.98 -31.97
C ALA A 441 -7.05 -4.80 -31.16
N ALA A 442 -6.81 -5.01 -29.85
CA ALA A 442 -6.18 -4.04 -28.97
C ALA A 442 -4.78 -3.62 -29.46
N ARG A 443 -3.95 -4.57 -29.89
CA ARG A 443 -2.64 -4.27 -30.50
C ARG A 443 -2.77 -3.47 -31.80
N LYS A 444 -3.72 -3.81 -32.67
CA LYS A 444 -3.96 -3.06 -33.92
C LYS A 444 -4.33 -1.60 -33.60
N ALA A 445 -5.26 -1.38 -32.68
CA ALA A 445 -5.66 -0.05 -32.24
C ALA A 445 -4.49 0.75 -31.59
N ALA A 446 -3.63 0.09 -30.83
CA ALA A 446 -2.41 0.70 -30.28
C ALA A 446 -1.42 1.11 -31.39
N MET A 447 -1.16 0.24 -32.36
CA MET A 447 -0.32 0.57 -33.52
C MET A 447 -0.89 1.70 -34.37
N GLU A 448 -2.22 1.76 -34.53
CA GLU A 448 -2.92 2.86 -35.21
C GLU A 448 -2.76 4.21 -34.48
N ARG A 449 -2.57 4.19 -33.16
CA ARG A 449 -2.18 5.37 -32.35
C ARG A 449 -0.67 5.67 -32.36
N GLY A 450 0.13 4.89 -33.10
CA GLY A 450 1.59 5.04 -33.16
C GLY A 450 2.35 4.43 -31.98
N GLU A 451 1.70 3.59 -31.16
CA GLU A 451 2.37 2.85 -30.10
C GLU A 451 3.26 1.73 -30.68
N LYS A 452 4.25 1.29 -29.89
CA LYS A 452 5.19 0.24 -30.33
C LYS A 452 4.50 -1.11 -30.48
N PHE A 453 4.95 -1.90 -31.46
CA PHE A 453 4.56 -3.31 -31.55
C PHE A 453 5.10 -4.08 -30.32
N LEU A 454 4.21 -4.77 -29.62
CA LEU A 454 4.52 -5.59 -28.44
C LEU A 454 3.92 -7.01 -28.58
N PRO A 455 4.39 -7.99 -27.76
CA PRO A 455 3.77 -9.31 -27.64
C PRO A 455 2.27 -9.24 -27.28
N LEU A 456 1.48 -10.25 -27.63
CA LEU A 456 0.02 -10.22 -27.41
C LEU A 456 -0.38 -10.14 -25.93
N ILE A 457 0.43 -10.70 -25.03
CA ILE A 457 0.21 -10.63 -23.57
C ILE A 457 0.23 -9.19 -23.03
N GLU A 458 0.97 -8.26 -23.67
CA GLU A 458 0.97 -6.84 -23.28
C GLU A 458 -0.37 -6.13 -23.52
N PHE A 459 -1.25 -6.74 -24.31
CA PHE A 459 -2.58 -6.23 -24.64
C PHE A 459 -3.71 -6.93 -23.88
N THR A 460 -3.41 -7.74 -22.86
CA THR A 460 -4.42 -8.36 -21.98
C THR A 460 -4.54 -7.65 -20.64
N ASP A 461 -5.76 -7.52 -20.11
CA ASP A 461 -6.05 -6.91 -18.79
C ASP A 461 -5.99 -7.92 -17.60
N LEU A 462 -6.06 -7.44 -16.36
CA LEU A 462 -6.00 -8.30 -15.15
C LEU A 462 -7.10 -9.37 -15.09
N GLY A 463 -8.29 -9.10 -15.64
CA GLY A 463 -9.39 -10.08 -15.67
C GLY A 463 -9.11 -11.19 -16.67
N GLU A 464 -8.47 -10.85 -17.78
CA GLU A 464 -7.98 -11.82 -18.76
C GLU A 464 -6.80 -12.64 -18.22
N LEU A 465 -5.86 -12.02 -17.50
CA LEU A 465 -4.78 -12.75 -16.82
C LEU A 465 -5.32 -13.73 -15.77
N ASN A 466 -6.33 -13.32 -14.99
CA ASN A 466 -7.02 -14.21 -14.06
C ASN A 466 -7.64 -15.41 -14.78
N THR A 467 -8.41 -15.15 -15.85
CA THR A 467 -9.05 -16.19 -16.67
C THR A 467 -8.03 -17.14 -17.31
N LEU A 468 -6.89 -16.62 -17.75
CA LEU A 468 -5.80 -17.38 -18.36
C LEU A 468 -5.15 -18.35 -17.36
N ILE A 469 -4.83 -17.88 -16.15
CA ILE A 469 -4.26 -18.70 -15.07
C ILE A 469 -5.26 -19.74 -14.58
N LEU A 470 -6.52 -19.33 -14.35
CA LEU A 470 -7.59 -20.20 -13.86
C LEU A 470 -8.11 -21.20 -14.90
N SER A 471 -7.67 -21.13 -16.15
CA SER A 471 -8.03 -22.15 -17.14
C SER A 471 -7.44 -23.50 -16.70
N LYS A 472 -8.26 -24.57 -16.73
CA LYS A 472 -7.93 -25.84 -16.08
C LYS A 472 -6.52 -26.35 -16.42
N GLY A 473 -6.19 -26.39 -17.71
CA GLY A 473 -4.87 -26.85 -18.14
C GLY A 473 -3.72 -25.97 -17.63
N ASN A 474 -3.86 -24.63 -17.62
CA ASN A 474 -2.76 -23.76 -17.17
C ASN A 474 -2.61 -23.80 -15.65
N TRP A 475 -3.71 -23.95 -14.91
CA TRP A 475 -3.68 -24.23 -13.49
C TRP A 475 -2.95 -25.53 -13.20
N ASP A 476 -3.44 -26.64 -13.74
CA ASP A 476 -2.93 -27.99 -13.45
C ASP A 476 -1.48 -28.22 -13.98
N ASP A 477 -1.09 -27.59 -15.10
CA ASP A 477 0.24 -27.82 -15.73
C ASP A 477 1.35 -26.84 -15.26
N VAL A 478 1.02 -25.67 -14.70
CA VAL A 478 1.96 -24.54 -14.48
C VAL A 478 1.73 -23.79 -13.17
N PHE A 479 0.50 -23.37 -12.88
CA PHE A 479 0.24 -22.35 -11.85
C PHE A 479 -0.23 -22.89 -10.49
N GLY A 480 -0.72 -24.13 -10.43
CA GLY A 480 -1.20 -24.75 -9.19
C GLY A 480 -0.11 -25.07 -8.18
N ASP A 481 1.15 -25.15 -8.62
CA ASP A 481 2.31 -25.27 -7.74
C ASP A 481 2.76 -23.91 -7.17
N VAL A 482 2.47 -22.82 -7.88
CA VAL A 482 2.81 -21.44 -7.47
C VAL A 482 1.75 -20.88 -6.52
N PHE A 483 0.48 -20.94 -6.93
CA PHE A 483 -0.63 -20.33 -6.21
C PHE A 483 -1.38 -21.40 -5.40
N ILE A 484 -1.17 -21.35 -4.09
CA ILE A 484 -1.61 -22.33 -3.08
C ILE A 484 -3.07 -22.80 -3.22
N ASN A 485 -3.98 -21.88 -3.51
CA ASN A 485 -5.41 -22.17 -3.56
C ASN A 485 -6.09 -21.38 -4.68
N ARG A 486 -6.76 -22.11 -5.58
CA ARG A 486 -7.39 -21.60 -6.79
C ARG A 486 -8.48 -20.57 -6.53
N ASP A 487 -9.33 -20.83 -5.56
CA ASP A 487 -10.45 -19.94 -5.24
C ASP A 487 -9.96 -18.67 -4.54
N THR A 488 -8.97 -18.78 -3.66
CA THR A 488 -8.29 -17.65 -3.02
C THR A 488 -7.58 -16.78 -4.05
N PHE A 489 -6.84 -17.37 -5.00
CA PHE A 489 -6.24 -16.65 -6.11
C PHE A 489 -7.29 -15.93 -6.98
N ASN A 490 -8.38 -16.60 -7.32
CA ASN A 490 -9.48 -16.01 -8.09
C ASN A 490 -10.11 -14.81 -7.37
N LEU A 491 -10.40 -14.94 -6.08
CA LEU A 491 -10.92 -13.86 -5.24
C LEU A 491 -9.94 -12.68 -5.16
N ASP A 492 -8.65 -12.95 -4.98
CA ASP A 492 -7.60 -11.93 -4.94
C ASP A 492 -7.48 -11.17 -6.27
N MET A 493 -7.48 -11.87 -7.40
CA MET A 493 -7.51 -11.23 -8.71
C MET A 493 -8.81 -10.43 -8.94
N GLN A 494 -9.97 -10.95 -8.52
CA GLN A 494 -11.25 -10.22 -8.62
C GLN A 494 -11.25 -8.93 -7.81
N ARG A 495 -10.60 -8.90 -6.63
CA ARG A 495 -10.42 -7.68 -5.83
C ARG A 495 -9.65 -6.62 -6.62
N LEU A 496 -8.49 -6.99 -7.18
CA LEU A 496 -7.67 -6.07 -7.98
C LEU A 496 -8.39 -5.60 -9.26
N VAL A 497 -9.12 -6.49 -9.94
CA VAL A 497 -9.96 -6.17 -11.10
C VAL A 497 -11.10 -5.22 -10.73
N ALA A 498 -11.70 -5.36 -9.55
CA ALA A 498 -12.76 -4.46 -9.09
C ALA A 498 -12.24 -3.02 -8.91
N VAL A 499 -11.03 -2.83 -8.36
CA VAL A 499 -10.41 -1.50 -8.22
C VAL A 499 -9.96 -0.95 -9.59
N ARG A 500 -9.41 -1.81 -10.45
CA ARG A 500 -8.97 -1.47 -11.82
C ARG A 500 -10.17 -1.28 -12.75
N ARG A 501 -10.63 -0.04 -12.92
CA ARG A 501 -11.56 0.31 -14.03
C ARG A 501 -10.82 0.29 -15.38
N PRO A 502 -11.29 -0.46 -16.40
CA PRO A 502 -10.68 -0.42 -17.74
C PRO A 502 -10.86 0.93 -18.46
N THR A 503 -11.95 1.64 -18.17
CA THR A 503 -12.41 2.84 -18.91
C THR A 503 -11.96 4.15 -18.27
N MET A 504 -10.64 4.36 -18.20
CA MET A 504 -9.96 5.66 -18.00
C MET A 504 -10.17 6.44 -16.68
N HIS A 505 -11.15 6.08 -15.83
CA HIS A 505 -11.33 6.67 -14.52
C HIS A 505 -11.18 5.63 -13.41
N ALA A 506 -10.11 5.71 -12.63
CA ALA A 506 -9.94 4.89 -11.42
C ALA A 506 -11.17 5.02 -10.52
N ARG A 507 -11.65 3.92 -9.91
CA ARG A 507 -12.71 4.00 -8.91
C ARG A 507 -12.23 4.83 -7.69
N PRO A 508 -13.12 5.38 -6.85
CA PRO A 508 -12.70 5.92 -5.57
C PRO A 508 -11.96 4.85 -4.76
N VAL A 509 -10.90 5.27 -4.07
CA VAL A 509 -10.10 4.44 -3.17
C VAL A 509 -10.14 5.10 -1.81
N ASP A 510 -10.77 4.44 -0.85
CA ASP A 510 -10.79 4.82 0.57
C ASP A 510 -9.75 3.98 1.36
N GLY A 511 -9.73 4.11 2.68
CA GLY A 511 -8.82 3.34 3.54
C GLY A 511 -9.00 1.83 3.38
N VAL A 512 -10.23 1.33 3.45
CA VAL A 512 -10.54 -0.10 3.32
C VAL A 512 -10.03 -0.68 1.98
N ILE A 513 -10.39 -0.05 0.86
CA ILE A 513 -9.98 -0.51 -0.48
C ILE A 513 -8.47 -0.45 -0.65
N LEU A 514 -7.82 0.60 -0.14
CA LEU A 514 -6.36 0.75 -0.21
C LEU A 514 -5.64 -0.40 0.49
N VAL A 515 -5.99 -0.67 1.75
CA VAL A 515 -5.32 -1.72 2.55
C VAL A 515 -5.61 -3.10 1.96
N GLU A 516 -6.86 -3.39 1.57
CA GLU A 516 -7.22 -4.66 0.92
C GLU A 516 -6.38 -4.90 -0.34
N MET A 517 -6.33 -3.90 -1.24
CA MET A 517 -5.56 -3.95 -2.48
C MET A 517 -4.06 -4.18 -2.23
N LEU A 518 -3.46 -3.46 -1.25
CA LEU A 518 -2.05 -3.60 -0.91
C LEU A 518 -1.72 -4.97 -0.30
N CYS A 519 -2.53 -5.47 0.64
CA CYS A 519 -2.36 -6.81 1.21
C CYS A 519 -2.47 -7.92 0.14
N VAL A 520 -3.40 -7.78 -0.80
CA VAL A 520 -3.56 -8.72 -1.92
C VAL A 520 -2.34 -8.71 -2.84
N MET A 521 -1.88 -7.54 -3.27
CA MET A 521 -0.69 -7.45 -4.14
C MET A 521 0.55 -7.99 -3.45
N GLN A 522 0.75 -7.71 -2.15
CA GLN A 522 1.85 -8.30 -1.36
C GLN A 522 1.75 -9.82 -1.28
N ARG A 523 0.57 -10.39 -1.00
CA ARG A 523 0.34 -11.83 -0.91
C ARG A 523 0.61 -12.55 -2.23
N LEU A 524 0.07 -12.04 -3.34
CA LEU A 524 0.30 -12.60 -4.67
C LEU A 524 1.77 -12.45 -5.10
N SER A 525 2.40 -11.30 -4.81
CA SER A 525 3.82 -11.08 -5.10
C SER A 525 4.74 -12.02 -4.32
N ALA A 526 4.41 -12.34 -3.06
CA ALA A 526 5.15 -13.32 -2.29
C ALA A 526 5.08 -14.72 -2.92
N GLN A 527 3.89 -15.17 -3.36
CA GLN A 527 3.73 -16.47 -4.05
C GLN A 527 4.47 -16.51 -5.40
N ILE A 528 4.52 -15.39 -6.13
CA ILE A 528 5.30 -15.27 -7.38
C ILE A 528 6.81 -15.35 -7.14
N VAL A 529 7.30 -14.84 -6.00
CA VAL A 529 8.74 -14.88 -5.63
C VAL A 529 9.15 -16.24 -5.08
N ASP A 530 8.29 -16.88 -4.29
CA ASP A 530 8.46 -18.25 -3.80
C ASP A 530 8.43 -19.28 -4.95
N ASP A 531 7.67 -18.99 -6.01
CA ASP A 531 7.62 -19.73 -7.27
C ASP A 531 7.22 -21.23 -7.17
N GLY A 532 6.77 -21.67 -6.00
CA GLY A 532 6.40 -23.05 -5.67
C GLY A 532 7.39 -23.77 -4.75
N GLU A 533 8.39 -23.08 -4.20
CA GLU A 533 9.31 -23.62 -3.19
C GLU A 533 8.53 -24.17 -1.97
N TRP A 534 7.42 -23.53 -1.55
CA TRP A 534 6.55 -24.01 -0.48
C TRP A 534 6.09 -25.48 -0.65
N LYS A 535 5.95 -25.95 -1.88
CA LYS A 535 5.51 -27.31 -2.19
C LYS A 535 6.66 -28.31 -2.05
N LEU A 536 7.87 -27.90 -2.42
CA LEU A 536 9.08 -28.71 -2.22
C LEU A 536 9.38 -28.90 -0.73
N GLU A 537 9.16 -27.87 0.09
CA GLU A 537 9.24 -27.99 1.56
C GLU A 537 8.23 -29.01 2.08
N ALA A 538 6.95 -28.89 1.70
CA ALA A 538 5.89 -29.80 2.15
C ALA A 538 6.07 -31.27 1.70
N ASP A 539 6.71 -31.50 0.55
CA ASP A 539 7.04 -32.85 0.05
C ASP A 539 8.29 -33.45 0.74
N LEU A 540 9.08 -32.67 1.50
CA LEU A 540 10.27 -33.12 2.25
C LEU A 540 9.98 -33.58 3.69
N ASP A 541 8.80 -33.26 4.22
CA ASP A 541 8.37 -33.63 5.59
C ASP A 541 7.91 -35.11 5.73
N PHE A 542 8.07 -35.93 4.68
CA PHE A 542 7.62 -37.34 4.57
C PHE A 542 8.75 -38.34 4.24
#